data_AF-A0A3A6D427-F1
#
_entry.id   AF-A0A3A6D427-F1
#
_cell.length_a   1.000
_cell.length_b   1.000
_cell.length_c   1.000
_cell.angle_alpha   90.00
_cell.angle_beta   90.00
_cell.angle_gamma   90.00
#
_symmetry.space_group_name_H-M   'P 1'
#
loop_
_entity.id
_entity.type
_entity.pdbx_description
1 polymer ?
#
loop_
_entity_poly.entity_id
_entity_poly.type
_entity_poly.pdbx_seq_one_letter_code
_entity_poly.pdbx_strand_id
1 'polypeptide(L)'
;MNPIVEKVYQIGIIPVIAFNSVDEALPLCKALADGGLPAAEVTFRTACAEECIRKIHEEMPEMLLGAGTVLTTEQADRAMAAGASFIVAPGFDPEVCKHVIDKGGIMMPGTCSAGEMQQAMNMGCEALKFFPAEANGGVGMLKNIGAALKSARWMCTGGVNAKNVNDYLGYDQIFAVGGTWMCKSDVIKAHDWAKITAQSKEAVDTMLGLKLMHVGINTENEEEAMKMANLIGSLLNMKVAPGNSSIFVGNKEFEIMKKPGRGTNGHIAIGCNNVDRAIYHLSQRGVKFDLDSKNVKNGKTIACYFADEIGGFAFHLVQA
;
A
#
# COMPACT_ATOMS: atom_id res chain seq x y z
N MET A 1 12.09 3.33 11.10
CA MET A 1 11.93 3.60 9.66
C MET A 1 11.67 5.07 9.51
N ASN A 2 12.29 5.73 8.54
CA ASN A 2 12.02 7.13 8.26
C ASN A 2 10.50 7.37 8.02
N PRO A 3 9.90 8.47 8.54
CA PRO A 3 8.47 8.77 8.36
C PRO A 3 8.01 8.84 6.89
N ILE A 4 8.87 9.31 5.98
CA ILE A 4 8.56 9.36 4.54
C ILE A 4 8.48 7.95 3.96
N VAL A 5 9.41 7.07 4.32
CA VAL A 5 9.41 5.66 3.87
C VAL A 5 8.18 4.92 4.44
N GLU A 6 7.79 5.20 5.69
CA GLU A 6 6.53 4.71 6.28
C GLU A 6 5.31 5.21 5.49
N LYS A 7 5.25 6.48 5.12
CA LYS A 7 4.15 7.03 4.33
C LYS A 7 4.07 6.35 2.95
N VAL A 8 5.20 6.12 2.28
CA VAL A 8 5.26 5.36 1.02
C VAL A 8 4.72 3.93 1.22
N TYR A 9 5.10 3.25 2.32
CA TYR A 9 4.58 1.92 2.66
C TYR A 9 3.06 1.91 2.83
N GLN A 10 2.52 2.87 3.58
CA GLN A 10 1.09 2.99 3.87
C GLN A 10 0.26 3.25 2.62
N ILE A 11 0.75 4.11 1.73
CA ILE A 11 0.10 4.40 0.44
C ILE A 11 0.19 3.17 -0.48
N GLY A 12 1.33 2.51 -0.54
CA GLY A 12 1.56 1.24 -1.26
C GLY A 12 1.77 1.37 -2.77
N ILE A 13 1.08 2.31 -3.43
CA ILE A 13 1.24 2.61 -4.86
C ILE A 13 1.65 4.07 -5.04
N ILE A 14 2.77 4.32 -5.72
CA ILE A 14 3.26 5.66 -6.05
C ILE A 14 3.05 5.93 -7.55
N PRO A 15 2.11 6.82 -7.92
CA PRO A 15 1.94 7.28 -9.30
C PRO A 15 3.22 7.95 -9.83
N VAL A 16 3.76 7.46 -10.94
CA VAL A 16 4.95 8.01 -11.61
C VAL A 16 4.51 8.90 -12.75
N ILE A 17 4.85 10.19 -12.71
CA ILE A 17 4.24 11.20 -13.56
C ILE A 17 5.30 11.96 -14.37
N ALA A 18 5.02 12.21 -15.65
CA ALA A 18 5.70 13.21 -16.44
C ALA A 18 4.68 14.27 -16.85
N PHE A 19 4.77 15.45 -16.23
CA PHE A 19 3.92 16.60 -16.57
C PHE A 19 4.40 17.26 -17.87
N ASN A 20 3.45 17.67 -18.71
CA ASN A 20 3.78 18.44 -19.93
C ASN A 20 3.69 19.95 -19.67
N SER A 21 2.90 20.36 -18.67
CA SER A 21 2.79 21.75 -18.23
C SER A 21 2.51 21.85 -16.73
N VAL A 22 2.76 23.03 -16.15
CA VAL A 22 2.48 23.33 -14.74
C VAL A 22 0.98 23.36 -14.45
N ASP A 23 0.16 23.66 -15.45
CA ASP A 23 -1.30 23.75 -15.31
C ASP A 23 -1.95 22.37 -15.10
N GLU A 24 -1.30 21.29 -15.54
CA GLU A 24 -1.73 19.91 -15.28
C GLU A 24 -1.49 19.48 -13.82
N ALA A 25 -0.60 20.16 -13.08
CA ALA A 25 -0.07 19.69 -11.80
C ALA A 25 -1.15 19.48 -10.74
N LEU A 26 -1.90 20.54 -10.42
CA LEU A 26 -2.91 20.50 -9.35
C LEU A 26 -4.13 19.65 -9.72
N PRO A 27 -4.73 19.77 -10.92
CA PRO A 27 -5.88 18.93 -11.29
C PRO A 27 -5.56 17.44 -11.27
N LEU A 28 -4.37 17.05 -11.76
CA LEU A 28 -3.95 15.65 -11.75
C LEU A 28 -3.73 15.14 -10.33
N CYS A 29 -2.98 15.87 -9.50
CA CYS A 29 -2.71 15.47 -8.12
C CYS A 29 -3.99 15.41 -7.28
N LYS A 30 -4.94 16.32 -7.51
CA LYS A 30 -6.27 16.25 -6.90
C LYS A 30 -7.01 14.98 -7.31
N ALA A 31 -7.01 14.64 -8.61
CA ALA A 31 -7.66 13.43 -9.09
C ALA A 31 -7.06 12.14 -8.47
N LEU A 32 -5.74 12.09 -8.30
CA LEU A 32 -5.03 11.00 -7.62
C LEU A 32 -5.42 10.91 -6.14
N ALA A 33 -5.42 12.03 -5.43
CA ALA A 33 -5.81 12.10 -4.02
C ALA A 33 -7.27 11.68 -3.80
N ASP A 34 -8.20 12.17 -4.63
CA ASP A 34 -9.62 11.79 -4.61
C ASP A 34 -9.81 10.29 -4.91
N GLY A 35 -8.89 9.68 -5.65
CA GLY A 35 -8.85 8.24 -5.91
C GLY A 35 -8.16 7.41 -4.82
N GLY A 36 -7.70 8.03 -3.73
CA GLY A 36 -7.03 7.37 -2.61
C GLY A 36 -5.51 7.25 -2.75
N LEU A 37 -4.88 7.90 -3.73
CA LEU A 37 -3.44 7.93 -3.93
C LEU A 37 -2.89 9.35 -3.73
N PRO A 38 -2.78 9.86 -2.50
CA PRO A 38 -2.21 11.17 -2.21
C PRO A 38 -0.67 11.15 -2.30
N ALA A 39 -0.13 10.70 -3.43
CA ALA A 39 1.30 10.68 -3.72
C ALA A 39 1.61 10.89 -5.22
N ALA A 40 2.78 11.43 -5.52
CA ALA A 40 3.31 11.52 -6.89
C ALA A 40 4.85 11.47 -6.90
N GLU A 41 5.41 10.58 -7.73
CA GLU A 41 6.81 10.64 -8.18
C GLU A 41 6.86 11.47 -9.47
N VAL A 42 7.22 12.75 -9.36
CA VAL A 42 7.32 13.69 -10.47
C VAL A 42 8.67 13.52 -11.17
N THR A 43 8.65 13.05 -12.41
CA THR A 43 9.88 12.76 -13.15
C THR A 43 10.53 14.03 -13.73
N PHE A 44 11.83 14.21 -13.51
CA PHE A 44 12.70 15.27 -14.06
C PHE A 44 13.01 15.09 -15.56
N ARG A 45 12.05 14.52 -16.31
CA ARG A 45 12.13 14.32 -17.76
C ARG A 45 11.59 15.50 -18.55
N THR A 46 10.91 16.44 -17.88
CA THR A 46 10.35 17.64 -18.50
C THR A 46 10.83 18.90 -17.79
N ALA A 47 10.93 20.01 -18.52
CA ALA A 47 11.44 21.27 -17.98
C ALA A 47 10.57 21.84 -16.84
N CYS A 48 9.28 21.51 -16.82
CA CYS A 48 8.33 21.99 -15.81
C CYS A 48 8.34 21.21 -14.49
N ALA A 49 9.10 20.11 -14.38
CA ALA A 49 9.03 19.22 -13.21
C ALA A 49 9.27 19.93 -11.87
N GLU A 50 10.26 20.81 -11.80
CA GLU A 50 10.58 21.59 -10.58
C GLU A 50 9.42 22.50 -10.19
N GLU A 51 8.86 23.23 -11.15
CA GLU A 51 7.75 24.16 -10.91
C GLU A 51 6.47 23.41 -10.53
N CYS A 52 6.22 22.25 -11.13
CA CYS A 52 5.12 21.38 -10.73
C CYS A 52 5.25 20.94 -9.27
N ILE A 53 6.44 20.46 -8.85
CA ILE A 53 6.67 20.04 -7.46
C ILE A 53 6.43 21.22 -6.51
N ARG A 54 6.97 22.40 -6.83
CA ARG A 54 6.82 23.59 -5.98
C ARG A 54 5.35 23.97 -5.82
N LYS A 55 4.61 24.05 -6.93
CA LYS A 55 3.19 24.40 -6.92
C LYS A 55 2.34 23.37 -6.16
N ILE A 56 2.61 22.07 -6.33
CA ILE A 56 1.87 21.04 -5.59
C ILE A 56 2.23 21.08 -4.10
N HIS A 57 3.49 21.30 -3.75
CA HIS A 57 3.92 21.40 -2.36
C HIS A 57 3.23 22.57 -1.63
N GLU A 58 3.12 23.73 -2.28
CA GLU A 58 2.48 24.93 -1.73
C GLU A 58 0.96 24.80 -1.62
N GLU A 59 0.29 24.23 -2.63
CA GLU A 59 -1.19 24.21 -2.69
C GLU A 59 -1.82 22.89 -2.21
N MET A 60 -1.03 21.81 -2.08
CA MET A 60 -1.49 20.49 -1.62
C MET A 60 -0.50 19.87 -0.62
N PRO A 61 -0.32 20.45 0.58
CA PRO A 61 0.71 20.04 1.54
C PRO A 61 0.58 18.59 2.06
N GLU A 62 -0.61 17.99 1.95
CA GLU A 62 -0.86 16.58 2.31
C GLU A 62 -0.40 15.58 1.22
N MET A 63 -0.08 16.06 0.02
CA MET A 63 0.39 15.24 -1.09
C MET A 63 1.84 14.81 -0.84
N LEU A 64 2.08 13.50 -0.80
CA LEU A 64 3.44 12.99 -0.70
C LEU A 64 4.17 13.14 -2.05
N LEU A 65 5.17 14.01 -2.10
CA LEU A 65 5.90 14.31 -3.34
C LEU A 65 7.28 13.68 -3.36
N GLY A 66 7.57 12.93 -4.42
CA GLY A 66 8.90 12.47 -4.76
C GLY A 66 9.36 13.07 -6.09
N ALA A 67 10.67 13.21 -6.26
CA ALA A 67 11.27 13.57 -7.54
C ALA A 67 11.93 12.36 -8.18
N GLY A 68 11.42 11.94 -9.34
CA GLY A 68 11.92 10.81 -10.10
C GLY A 68 12.85 11.20 -11.23
N THR A 69 13.62 10.24 -11.74
CA THR A 69 14.58 10.48 -12.85
C THR A 69 15.60 11.59 -12.53
N VAL A 70 16.02 11.67 -11.27
CA VAL A 70 17.11 12.56 -10.86
C VAL A 70 18.44 11.89 -11.20
N LEU A 71 19.26 12.55 -12.00
CA LEU A 71 20.52 12.04 -12.56
C LEU A 71 21.74 12.84 -12.12
N THR A 72 21.56 14.04 -11.56
CA THR A 72 22.66 14.90 -11.12
C THR A 72 22.39 15.49 -9.74
N THR A 73 23.43 15.94 -9.06
CA THR A 73 23.34 16.60 -7.75
C THR A 73 22.58 17.93 -7.84
N GLU A 74 22.69 18.66 -8.95
CA GLU A 74 21.95 19.91 -9.19
C GLU A 74 20.45 19.65 -9.34
N GLN A 75 20.06 18.55 -10.00
CA GLN A 75 18.65 18.16 -10.08
C GLN A 75 18.11 17.76 -8.71
N ALA A 76 18.90 17.04 -7.91
CA ALA A 76 18.54 16.70 -6.54
C ALA A 76 18.31 17.95 -5.68
N ASP A 77 19.21 18.94 -5.78
CA ASP A 77 19.10 20.21 -5.05
C ASP A 77 17.83 20.97 -5.43
N ARG A 78 17.56 21.09 -6.73
CA ARG A 78 16.35 21.73 -7.25
C ARG A 78 15.07 21.02 -6.78
N ALA A 79 15.08 19.69 -6.81
CA ALA A 79 13.96 18.87 -6.35
C ALA A 79 13.66 19.06 -4.85
N MET A 80 14.70 18.96 -4.01
CA MET A 80 14.57 19.12 -2.56
C MET A 80 14.15 20.55 -2.22
N ALA A 81 14.73 21.56 -2.87
CA ALA A 81 14.36 22.96 -2.67
C ALA A 81 12.91 23.26 -3.11
N ALA A 82 12.39 22.54 -4.10
CA ALA A 82 11.00 22.65 -4.53
C ALA A 82 10.00 21.96 -3.59
N GLY A 83 10.46 21.19 -2.59
CA GLY A 83 9.59 20.50 -1.63
C GLY A 83 9.43 19.00 -1.86
N ALA A 84 10.25 18.37 -2.70
CA ALA A 84 10.25 16.91 -2.81
C ALA A 84 10.70 16.27 -1.47
N SER A 85 9.90 15.34 -0.97
CA SER A 85 10.15 14.61 0.29
C SER A 85 11.12 13.44 0.13
N PHE A 86 11.28 12.93 -1.10
CA PHE A 86 12.23 11.87 -1.43
C PHE A 86 12.69 11.97 -2.88
N ILE A 87 13.88 11.44 -3.16
CA ILE A 87 14.53 11.44 -4.46
C ILE A 87 14.62 10.01 -4.99
N VAL A 88 14.32 9.85 -6.27
CA VAL A 88 14.33 8.57 -6.98
C VAL A 88 15.14 8.70 -8.26
N ALA A 89 16.11 7.80 -8.42
CA ALA A 89 16.90 7.67 -9.65
C ALA A 89 16.53 6.37 -10.40
N PRO A 90 16.70 6.31 -11.73
CA PRO A 90 16.47 5.08 -12.48
C PRO A 90 17.60 4.06 -12.29
N GLY A 91 18.78 4.52 -11.88
CA GLY A 91 19.95 3.70 -11.56
C GLY A 91 20.61 4.13 -10.25
N PHE A 92 21.72 3.47 -9.91
CA PHE A 92 22.52 3.77 -8.74
C PHE A 92 23.75 4.57 -9.17
N ASP A 93 23.82 5.82 -8.71
CA ASP A 93 24.98 6.69 -8.84
C ASP A 93 25.45 7.06 -7.42
N PRO A 94 26.67 6.66 -7.01
CA PRO A 94 27.17 6.94 -5.68
C PRO A 94 27.32 8.44 -5.40
N GLU A 95 27.64 9.28 -6.39
CA GLU A 95 27.81 10.72 -6.17
C GLU A 95 26.47 11.37 -5.82
N VAL A 96 25.43 11.07 -6.62
CA VAL A 96 24.07 11.57 -6.37
C VAL A 96 23.51 11.03 -5.05
N CYS A 97 23.69 9.73 -4.78
CA CYS A 97 23.21 9.12 -3.54
C CYS A 97 23.85 9.76 -2.31
N LYS A 98 25.18 9.89 -2.31
CA LYS A 98 25.91 10.51 -1.21
C LYS A 98 25.47 11.95 -1.01
N HIS A 99 25.33 12.72 -2.08
CA HIS A 99 24.92 14.12 -2.01
C HIS A 99 23.53 14.30 -1.37
N VAL A 100 22.55 13.49 -1.76
CA VAL A 100 21.20 13.54 -1.16
C VAL A 100 21.25 13.18 0.32
N ILE A 101 21.97 12.10 0.67
CA ILE A 101 22.06 11.61 2.07
C ILE A 101 22.80 12.60 2.97
N ASP A 102 23.93 13.17 2.51
CA ASP A 102 24.72 14.15 3.27
C ASP A 102 23.90 15.42 3.57
N LYS A 103 22.91 15.75 2.74
CA LYS A 103 21.96 16.85 2.95
C LYS A 103 20.74 16.47 3.81
N GLY A 104 20.69 15.23 4.30
CA GLY A 104 19.58 14.72 5.11
C GLY A 104 18.34 14.30 4.31
N GLY A 105 18.45 14.23 2.98
CA GLY A 105 17.38 13.79 2.09
C GLY A 105 17.20 12.27 2.05
N ILE A 106 16.06 11.82 1.54
CA ILE A 106 15.75 10.39 1.36
C ILE A 106 16.02 9.99 -0.08
N MET A 107 16.99 9.10 -0.28
CA MET A 107 17.36 8.58 -1.59
C MET A 107 16.83 7.15 -1.78
N MET A 108 16.17 6.90 -2.91
CA MET A 108 15.74 5.58 -3.37
C MET A 108 16.34 5.31 -4.76
N PRO A 109 17.60 4.85 -4.84
CA PRO A 109 18.27 4.65 -6.13
C PRO A 109 17.73 3.42 -6.85
N GLY A 110 17.69 3.49 -8.18
CA GLY A 110 17.34 2.35 -9.02
C GLY A 110 18.45 1.30 -9.00
N THR A 111 18.08 0.04 -8.81
CA THR A 111 18.99 -1.10 -8.77
C THR A 111 18.38 -2.26 -9.52
N CYS A 112 19.20 -3.12 -10.10
CA CYS A 112 18.74 -4.35 -10.74
C CYS A 112 19.54 -5.58 -10.33
N SER A 113 20.68 -5.43 -9.65
CA SER A 113 21.55 -6.52 -9.19
C SER A 113 21.81 -6.48 -7.69
N ALA A 114 22.16 -7.64 -7.10
CA ALA A 114 22.50 -7.73 -5.68
C ALA A 114 23.72 -6.84 -5.31
N GLY A 115 24.67 -6.67 -6.23
CA GLY A 115 25.86 -5.83 -6.01
C GLY A 115 25.52 -4.34 -5.90
N GLU A 116 24.64 -3.82 -6.76
CA GLU A 116 24.16 -2.44 -6.66
C GLU A 116 23.32 -2.22 -5.39
N MET A 117 22.44 -3.18 -5.08
CA MET A 117 21.62 -3.13 -3.87
C MET A 117 22.49 -3.08 -2.61
N GLN A 118 23.51 -3.94 -2.52
CA GLN A 118 24.45 -3.95 -1.40
C GLN A 118 25.21 -2.63 -1.28
N GLN A 119 25.69 -2.05 -2.40
CA GLN A 119 26.40 -0.78 -2.40
C GLN A 119 25.50 0.36 -1.91
N ALA A 120 24.28 0.48 -2.45
CA ALA A 120 23.32 1.50 -2.03
C ALA A 120 22.95 1.37 -0.54
N MET A 121 22.74 0.15 -0.05
CA MET A 121 22.48 -0.12 1.37
C MET A 121 23.67 0.26 2.26
N ASN A 122 24.90 -0.05 1.84
CA ASN A 122 26.12 0.32 2.59
C ASN A 122 26.32 1.85 2.67
N MET A 123 25.80 2.60 1.69
CA MET A 123 25.80 4.07 1.71
C MET A 123 24.72 4.66 2.61
N GLY A 124 23.84 3.84 3.19
CA GLY A 124 22.77 4.28 4.08
C GLY A 124 21.41 4.49 3.41
N CYS A 125 21.20 4.03 2.17
CA CYS A 125 19.87 4.08 1.57
C CYS A 125 18.90 3.15 2.33
N GLU A 126 17.87 3.72 2.95
CA GLU A 126 16.85 2.96 3.70
C GLU A 126 15.91 2.14 2.79
N ALA A 127 15.77 2.56 1.53
CA ALA A 127 14.94 1.92 0.53
C ALA A 127 15.59 1.99 -0.85
N LEU A 128 15.29 1.02 -1.70
CA LEU A 128 15.83 0.87 -3.05
C LEU A 128 14.69 0.86 -4.06
N LYS A 129 14.89 1.45 -5.23
CA LYS A 129 14.03 1.21 -6.38
C LYS A 129 14.53 -0.04 -7.11
N PHE A 130 13.63 -0.96 -7.43
CA PHE A 130 13.93 -2.07 -8.34
C PHE A 130 13.38 -1.72 -9.72
N PHE A 131 14.25 -1.50 -10.70
CA PHE A 131 13.87 -0.96 -12.00
C PHE A 131 14.79 -1.45 -13.13
N PRO A 132 14.25 -1.74 -14.34
CA PRO A 132 12.84 -2.01 -14.64
C PRO A 132 12.40 -3.39 -14.10
N ALA A 133 11.38 -3.41 -13.24
CA ALA A 133 11.04 -4.59 -12.44
C ALA A 133 10.72 -5.85 -13.25
N GLU A 134 9.77 -5.79 -14.19
CA GLU A 134 9.37 -6.97 -14.97
C GLU A 134 10.48 -7.46 -15.91
N ALA A 135 11.21 -6.53 -16.55
CA ALA A 135 12.30 -6.89 -17.47
C ALA A 135 13.50 -7.52 -16.74
N ASN A 136 13.66 -7.23 -15.44
CA ASN A 136 14.68 -7.84 -14.58
C ASN A 136 14.14 -9.06 -13.80
N GLY A 137 13.12 -9.78 -14.30
CA GLY A 137 12.67 -11.04 -13.69
C GLY A 137 11.76 -10.90 -12.47
N GLY A 138 11.32 -9.67 -12.14
CA GLY A 138 10.24 -9.40 -11.21
C GLY A 138 10.43 -9.98 -9.80
N VAL A 139 9.31 -10.40 -9.19
CA VAL A 139 9.27 -10.91 -7.81
C VAL A 139 10.10 -12.18 -7.63
N GLY A 140 10.19 -13.03 -8.66
CA GLY A 140 10.98 -14.26 -8.62
C GLY A 140 12.46 -13.98 -8.39
N MET A 141 13.03 -13.00 -9.11
CA MET A 141 14.41 -12.57 -8.89
C MET A 141 14.60 -11.96 -7.49
N LEU A 142 13.70 -11.10 -7.05
CA LEU A 142 13.79 -10.45 -5.74
C LEU A 142 13.71 -11.44 -4.57
N LYS A 143 12.92 -12.52 -4.68
CA LYS A 143 12.89 -13.59 -3.66
C LYS A 143 14.26 -14.26 -3.48
N ASN A 144 14.98 -14.50 -4.58
CA ASN A 144 16.33 -15.07 -4.54
C ASN A 144 17.34 -14.11 -3.92
N ILE A 145 17.27 -12.83 -4.28
CA ILE A 145 18.17 -11.80 -3.73
C ILE A 145 17.86 -11.52 -2.26
N GLY A 146 16.59 -11.41 -1.88
CA GLY A 146 16.15 -11.14 -0.51
C GLY A 146 16.47 -12.27 0.47
N ALA A 147 16.78 -13.47 -0.03
CA ALA A 147 17.37 -14.52 0.77
C ALA A 147 18.73 -14.11 1.38
N ALA A 148 19.55 -13.36 0.61
CA ALA A 148 20.84 -12.83 1.06
C ALA A 148 20.70 -11.42 1.67
N LEU A 149 19.90 -10.55 1.06
CA LEU A 149 19.70 -9.16 1.50
C LEU A 149 18.43 -9.01 2.34
N LYS A 150 18.41 -9.60 3.54
CA LYS A 150 17.21 -9.66 4.40
C LYS A 150 16.63 -8.31 4.82
N SER A 151 17.46 -7.28 4.90
CA SER A 151 17.06 -5.92 5.27
C SER A 151 16.66 -5.04 4.08
N ALA A 152 16.80 -5.52 2.85
CA ALA A 152 16.45 -4.74 1.67
C ALA A 152 14.94 -4.45 1.63
N ARG A 153 14.61 -3.21 1.24
CA ARG A 153 13.25 -2.71 1.05
C ARG A 153 13.13 -2.16 -0.35
N TRP A 154 12.26 -2.75 -1.17
CA TRP A 154 12.12 -2.39 -2.59
C TRP A 154 10.83 -1.64 -2.88
N MET A 155 10.97 -0.54 -3.61
CA MET A 155 9.90 0.06 -4.39
C MET A 155 10.04 -0.41 -5.84
N CYS A 156 9.20 -1.35 -6.27
CA CYS A 156 9.32 -1.95 -7.60
C CYS A 156 8.63 -1.08 -8.66
N THR A 157 9.33 -0.75 -9.75
CA THR A 157 8.78 0.09 -10.84
C THR A 157 9.17 -0.47 -12.19
N GLY A 158 8.28 -0.37 -13.18
CA GLY A 158 8.52 -0.81 -14.56
C GLY A 158 7.85 -2.14 -14.86
N GLY A 159 6.73 -2.09 -15.58
CA GLY A 159 5.90 -3.25 -15.92
C GLY A 159 4.84 -3.62 -14.87
N VAL A 160 4.90 -3.04 -13.67
CA VAL A 160 3.82 -3.16 -12.67
C VAL A 160 2.53 -2.55 -13.20
N ASN A 161 1.42 -3.25 -13.01
CA ASN A 161 0.09 -2.88 -13.47
C ASN A 161 -1.00 -3.54 -12.59
N ALA A 162 -2.28 -3.25 -12.86
CA ALA A 162 -3.40 -3.75 -12.08
C ALA A 162 -3.46 -5.29 -11.96
N LYS A 163 -2.89 -6.05 -12.91
CA LYS A 163 -2.92 -7.51 -12.90
C LYS A 163 -1.88 -8.15 -11.98
N ASN A 164 -0.73 -7.50 -11.80
CA ASN A 164 0.42 -8.07 -11.06
C ASN A 164 0.77 -7.28 -9.79
N VAL A 165 0.11 -6.16 -9.50
CA VAL A 165 0.41 -5.31 -8.33
C VAL A 165 0.46 -6.09 -7.00
N ASN A 166 -0.46 -7.04 -6.80
CA ASN A 166 -0.48 -7.85 -5.59
C ASN A 166 0.56 -8.98 -5.58
N ASP A 167 1.05 -9.42 -6.75
CA ASP A 167 2.17 -10.36 -6.80
C ASP A 167 3.43 -9.72 -6.19
N TYR A 168 3.63 -8.43 -6.46
CA TYR A 168 4.68 -7.62 -5.87
C TYR A 168 4.41 -7.33 -4.40
N LEU A 169 3.29 -6.68 -4.09
CA LEU A 169 2.97 -6.21 -2.73
C LEU A 169 2.72 -7.35 -1.72
N GLY A 170 2.55 -8.58 -2.20
CA GLY A 170 2.46 -9.79 -1.38
C GLY A 170 3.82 -10.32 -0.89
N TYR A 171 4.96 -9.77 -1.36
CA TYR A 171 6.27 -10.10 -0.84
C TYR A 171 6.77 -9.01 0.13
N ASP A 172 7.02 -9.37 1.39
CA ASP A 172 7.24 -8.44 2.50
C ASP A 172 8.33 -7.39 2.31
N GLN A 173 9.40 -7.74 1.59
CA GLN A 173 10.49 -6.81 1.31
C GLN A 173 10.12 -5.77 0.25
N ILE A 174 9.00 -5.95 -0.45
CA ILE A 174 8.44 -4.99 -1.41
C ILE A 174 7.42 -4.11 -0.67
N PHE A 175 7.90 -2.95 -0.20
CA PHE A 175 7.11 -2.07 0.64
C PHE A 175 6.17 -1.14 -0.17
N ALA A 176 6.46 -0.94 -1.46
CA ALA A 176 5.60 -0.19 -2.37
C ALA A 176 5.87 -0.58 -3.84
N VAL A 177 5.01 -0.11 -4.73
CA VAL A 177 5.25 -0.15 -6.18
C VAL A 177 5.10 1.23 -6.79
N GLY A 178 5.86 1.51 -7.84
CA GLY A 178 5.69 2.68 -8.69
C GLY A 178 5.05 2.29 -10.03
N GLY A 179 4.14 3.11 -10.55
CA GLY A 179 3.57 2.86 -11.87
C GLY A 179 2.77 4.00 -12.47
N THR A 180 2.37 3.81 -13.72
CA THR A 180 1.73 4.84 -14.55
C THR A 180 0.31 4.47 -14.99
N TRP A 181 -0.18 3.28 -14.63
CA TRP A 181 -1.40 2.72 -15.22
C TRP A 181 -2.68 3.46 -14.83
N MET A 182 -2.67 4.18 -13.70
CA MET A 182 -3.76 5.05 -13.22
C MET A 182 -3.74 6.46 -13.81
N CYS A 183 -2.61 6.88 -14.38
CA CYS A 183 -2.38 8.23 -14.90
C CYS A 183 -1.61 8.15 -16.22
N LYS A 184 -2.17 7.42 -17.19
CA LYS A 184 -1.52 7.26 -18.50
C LYS A 184 -1.45 8.59 -19.24
N SER A 185 -0.41 8.76 -20.05
CA SER A 185 -0.14 10.03 -20.75
C SER A 185 -1.29 10.47 -21.67
N ASP A 186 -1.99 9.54 -22.32
CA ASP A 186 -3.16 9.83 -23.15
C ASP A 186 -4.34 10.38 -22.32
N VAL A 187 -4.56 9.85 -21.12
CA VAL A 187 -5.61 10.31 -20.20
C VAL A 187 -5.27 11.69 -19.63
N ILE A 188 -4.00 11.91 -19.26
CA ILE A 188 -3.51 13.22 -18.80
C ILE A 188 -3.69 14.26 -19.90
N LYS A 189 -3.25 13.98 -21.13
CA LYS A 189 -3.38 14.92 -22.27
C LYS A 189 -4.83 15.25 -22.63
N ALA A 190 -5.75 14.34 -22.37
CA ALA A 190 -7.18 14.56 -22.56
C ALA A 190 -7.83 15.37 -21.41
N HIS A 191 -7.08 15.71 -20.35
CA HIS A 191 -7.58 16.31 -19.11
C HIS A 191 -8.74 15.52 -18.49
N ASP A 192 -8.75 14.18 -18.66
CA ASP A 192 -9.81 13.31 -18.14
C ASP A 192 -9.53 12.92 -16.68
N TRP A 193 -9.65 13.91 -15.82
CA TRP A 193 -9.38 13.80 -14.38
C TRP A 193 -10.32 12.80 -13.70
N ALA A 194 -11.57 12.73 -14.14
CA ALA A 194 -12.55 11.78 -13.62
C ALA A 194 -12.11 10.32 -13.85
N LYS A 195 -11.55 10.02 -15.03
CA LYS A 195 -10.98 8.70 -15.31
C LYS A 195 -9.76 8.39 -14.44
N ILE A 196 -8.91 9.37 -14.16
CA ILE A 196 -7.75 9.18 -13.26
C ILE A 196 -8.19 8.89 -11.82
N THR A 197 -9.22 9.58 -11.33
CA THR A 197 -9.83 9.28 -10.03
C THR A 197 -10.37 7.85 -10.00
N ALA A 198 -11.12 7.45 -11.02
CA ALA A 198 -11.68 6.10 -11.10
C ALA A 198 -10.59 5.01 -11.16
N GLN A 199 -9.56 5.20 -11.98
CA GLN A 199 -8.45 4.24 -12.13
C GLN A 199 -7.57 4.17 -10.88
N SER A 200 -7.36 5.29 -10.19
CA SER A 200 -6.66 5.32 -8.90
C SER A 200 -7.44 4.54 -7.83
N LYS A 201 -8.77 4.74 -7.77
CA LYS A 201 -9.64 3.98 -6.86
C LYS A 201 -9.61 2.49 -7.15
N GLU A 202 -9.71 2.09 -8.42
CA GLU A 202 -9.59 0.69 -8.83
C GLU A 202 -8.24 0.09 -8.43
N ALA A 203 -7.14 0.84 -8.57
CA ALA A 203 -5.81 0.40 -8.17
C ALA A 203 -5.72 0.19 -6.64
N VAL A 204 -6.28 1.10 -5.84
CA VAL A 204 -6.34 0.96 -4.37
C VAL A 204 -7.20 -0.22 -3.98
N ASP A 205 -8.41 -0.36 -4.54
CA ASP A 205 -9.31 -1.46 -4.19
C ASP A 205 -8.71 -2.83 -4.57
N THR A 206 -8.03 -2.90 -5.71
CA THR A 206 -7.26 -4.09 -6.12
C THR A 206 -6.16 -4.39 -5.11
N MET A 207 -5.36 -3.40 -4.71
CA MET A 207 -4.28 -3.56 -3.73
C MET A 207 -4.82 -4.06 -2.37
N LEU A 208 -5.92 -3.48 -1.89
CA LEU A 208 -6.49 -3.85 -0.59
C LEU A 208 -7.10 -5.25 -0.60
N GLY A 209 -7.71 -5.66 -1.72
CA GLY A 209 -8.31 -7.00 -1.87
C GLY A 209 -9.41 -7.28 -0.85
N LEU A 210 -10.19 -6.26 -0.49
CA LEU A 210 -11.22 -6.36 0.56
C LEU A 210 -12.28 -7.39 0.19
N LYS A 211 -12.54 -8.35 1.07
CA LYS A 211 -13.58 -9.37 0.89
C LYS A 211 -14.17 -9.82 2.22
N LEU A 212 -15.44 -10.23 2.22
CA LEU A 212 -16.02 -10.90 3.40
C LEU A 212 -15.29 -12.23 3.64
N MET A 213 -14.82 -12.44 4.87
CA MET A 213 -14.16 -13.69 5.28
C MET A 213 -15.10 -14.59 6.06
N HIS A 214 -15.66 -14.07 7.15
CA HIS A 214 -16.59 -14.82 7.98
C HIS A 214 -17.52 -13.90 8.76
N VAL A 215 -18.64 -14.48 9.19
CA VAL A 215 -19.61 -13.86 10.09
C VAL A 215 -19.58 -14.62 11.42
N GLY A 216 -19.17 -13.92 12.46
CA GLY A 216 -19.29 -14.34 13.85
C GLY A 216 -20.69 -14.06 14.38
N ILE A 217 -21.32 -15.07 14.98
CA ILE A 217 -22.65 -14.93 15.58
C ILE A 217 -22.54 -15.25 17.07
N ASN A 218 -22.91 -14.28 17.91
CA ASN A 218 -22.90 -14.45 19.35
C ASN A 218 -24.06 -15.35 19.79
N THR A 219 -23.78 -16.32 20.68
CA THR A 219 -24.80 -17.04 21.44
C THR A 219 -24.47 -16.96 22.94
N GLU A 220 -25.45 -17.30 23.77
CA GLU A 220 -25.32 -17.22 25.23
C GLU A 220 -24.33 -18.25 25.78
N ASN A 221 -24.29 -19.44 25.19
CA ASN A 221 -23.53 -20.59 25.67
C ASN A 221 -23.24 -21.60 24.56
N GLU A 222 -22.42 -22.62 24.89
CA GLU A 222 -21.98 -23.66 23.95
C GLU A 222 -23.12 -24.54 23.42
N GLU A 223 -24.16 -24.79 24.21
CA GLU A 223 -25.31 -25.60 23.79
C GLU A 223 -26.09 -24.89 22.68
N GLU A 224 -26.43 -23.61 22.88
CA GLU A 224 -27.09 -22.79 21.87
C GLU A 224 -26.20 -22.57 20.64
N ALA A 225 -24.88 -22.45 20.83
CA ALA A 225 -23.93 -22.39 19.72
C ALA A 225 -23.98 -23.67 18.86
N MET A 226 -23.98 -24.85 19.49
CA MET A 226 -24.00 -26.13 18.79
C MET A 226 -25.34 -26.35 18.06
N LYS A 227 -26.46 -25.98 18.69
CA LYS A 227 -27.80 -26.04 18.10
C LYS A 227 -27.89 -25.16 16.85
N MET A 228 -27.44 -23.91 16.95
CA MET A 228 -27.42 -22.98 15.82
C MET A 228 -26.48 -23.47 14.70
N ALA A 229 -25.28 -23.93 15.04
CA ALA A 229 -24.32 -24.46 14.07
C ALA A 229 -24.87 -25.67 13.30
N ASN A 230 -25.51 -26.62 14.01
CA ASN A 230 -26.15 -27.77 13.38
C ASN A 230 -27.33 -27.37 12.50
N LEU A 231 -28.13 -26.39 12.91
CA LEU A 231 -29.23 -25.88 12.08
C LEU A 231 -28.71 -25.30 10.77
N ILE A 232 -27.73 -24.40 10.81
CA ILE A 232 -27.11 -23.81 9.61
C ILE A 232 -26.46 -24.90 8.76
N GLY A 233 -25.68 -25.78 9.39
CA GLY A 233 -25.00 -26.89 8.72
C GLY A 233 -25.97 -27.80 7.98
N SER A 234 -27.10 -28.14 8.60
CA SER A 234 -28.14 -28.94 7.97
C SER A 234 -28.87 -28.20 6.84
N LEU A 235 -29.24 -26.93 7.04
CA LEU A 235 -29.99 -26.16 6.05
C LEU A 235 -29.18 -25.88 4.78
N LEU A 236 -27.88 -25.63 4.92
CA LEU A 236 -26.99 -25.26 3.81
C LEU A 236 -26.11 -26.41 3.33
N ASN A 237 -26.28 -27.62 3.90
CA ASN A 237 -25.43 -28.78 3.62
C ASN A 237 -23.93 -28.49 3.82
N MET A 238 -23.61 -27.88 4.97
CA MET A 238 -22.26 -27.45 5.34
C MET A 238 -21.72 -28.24 6.53
N LYS A 239 -20.41 -28.52 6.53
CA LYS A 239 -19.74 -29.22 7.62
C LYS A 239 -19.74 -28.37 8.89
N VAL A 240 -20.05 -28.99 10.03
CA VAL A 240 -19.89 -28.38 11.36
C VAL A 240 -18.58 -28.86 11.98
N ALA A 241 -17.79 -27.94 12.51
CA ALA A 241 -16.48 -28.20 13.12
C ALA A 241 -16.33 -27.43 14.45
N PRO A 242 -16.56 -28.09 15.60
CA PRO A 242 -16.36 -27.47 16.90
C PRO A 242 -14.90 -27.10 17.15
N GLY A 243 -14.66 -25.85 17.56
CA GLY A 243 -13.38 -25.35 18.03
C GLY A 243 -13.40 -25.08 19.54
N ASN A 244 -12.38 -24.37 20.02
CA ASN A 244 -12.26 -24.04 21.44
C ASN A 244 -13.25 -22.95 21.88
N SER A 245 -13.21 -21.79 21.21
CA SER A 245 -14.02 -20.61 21.56
C SER A 245 -15.31 -20.49 20.76
N SER A 246 -15.38 -21.18 19.62
CA SER A 246 -16.46 -21.09 18.64
C SER A 246 -16.66 -22.41 17.92
N ILE A 247 -17.76 -22.54 17.19
CA ILE A 247 -18.09 -23.67 16.32
C ILE A 247 -18.18 -23.14 14.90
N PHE A 248 -17.33 -23.66 14.00
CA PHE A 248 -17.33 -23.24 12.61
C PHE A 248 -18.33 -24.04 11.78
N VAL A 249 -18.98 -23.38 10.83
CA VAL A 249 -19.82 -24.03 9.82
C VAL A 249 -19.28 -23.68 8.42
N GLY A 250 -19.21 -24.70 7.55
CA GLY A 250 -18.64 -24.60 6.20
C GLY A 250 -17.11 -24.63 6.19
N ASN A 251 -16.50 -23.88 5.28
CA ASN A 251 -15.08 -23.54 5.27
C ASN A 251 -14.77 -22.32 6.17
N LYS A 252 -15.45 -22.24 7.32
CA LYS A 252 -15.37 -21.16 8.32
C LYS A 252 -16.10 -19.86 7.95
N GLU A 253 -17.05 -19.90 7.02
CA GLU A 253 -17.87 -18.74 6.67
C GLU A 253 -18.72 -18.27 7.85
N PHE A 254 -19.20 -19.20 8.69
CA PHE A 254 -19.89 -18.90 9.95
C PHE A 254 -19.05 -19.33 11.15
N GLU A 255 -18.90 -18.43 12.11
CA GLU A 255 -18.24 -18.65 13.38
C GLU A 255 -19.25 -18.47 14.52
N ILE A 256 -19.82 -19.56 15.03
CA ILE A 256 -20.82 -19.50 16.10
C ILE A 256 -20.11 -19.46 17.44
N MET A 257 -20.17 -18.33 18.13
CA MET A 257 -19.42 -18.10 19.36
C MET A 257 -20.06 -18.82 20.53
N LYS A 258 -19.27 -19.55 21.34
CA LYS A 258 -19.79 -20.27 22.52
C LYS A 258 -20.10 -19.37 23.72
N LYS A 259 -19.69 -18.11 23.65
CA LYS A 259 -19.96 -17.02 24.60
C LYS A 259 -19.97 -15.71 23.81
N PRO A 260 -20.70 -14.67 24.24
CA PRO A 260 -20.70 -13.39 23.54
C PRO A 260 -19.30 -12.80 23.41
N GLY A 261 -18.88 -12.51 22.17
CA GLY A 261 -17.65 -11.81 21.82
C GLY A 261 -17.87 -10.31 21.64
N ARG A 262 -16.99 -9.66 20.84
CA ARG A 262 -17.19 -8.26 20.42
C ARG A 262 -18.43 -8.14 19.53
N GLY A 263 -19.13 -7.02 19.63
CA GLY A 263 -20.35 -6.74 18.87
C GLY A 263 -21.61 -7.24 19.58
N THR A 264 -22.71 -6.50 19.46
CA THR A 264 -24.02 -6.90 20.02
C THR A 264 -24.48 -8.25 19.47
N ASN A 265 -24.41 -8.43 18.15
CA ASN A 265 -24.85 -9.62 17.42
C ASN A 265 -23.70 -10.60 17.10
N GLY A 266 -22.46 -10.16 17.30
CA GLY A 266 -21.24 -10.85 16.89
C GLY A 266 -20.35 -9.96 16.01
N HIS A 267 -19.54 -10.56 15.15
CA HIS A 267 -18.55 -9.84 14.34
C HIS A 267 -18.62 -10.15 12.85
N ILE A 268 -18.13 -9.24 12.02
CA ILE A 268 -17.97 -9.42 10.59
C ILE A 268 -16.50 -9.19 10.23
N ALA A 269 -15.87 -10.24 9.69
CA ALA A 269 -14.48 -10.21 9.29
C ALA A 269 -14.32 -9.81 7.82
N ILE A 270 -13.55 -8.76 7.57
CA ILE A 270 -13.16 -8.32 6.23
C ILE A 270 -11.70 -8.69 5.99
N GLY A 271 -11.48 -9.62 5.08
CA GLY A 271 -10.17 -10.03 4.62
C GLY A 271 -9.52 -8.93 3.78
N CYS A 272 -8.22 -8.76 3.92
CA CYS A 272 -7.43 -7.81 3.14
C CYS A 272 -6.00 -8.34 2.92
N ASN A 273 -5.34 -7.83 1.89
CA ASN A 273 -3.99 -8.27 1.52
C ASN A 273 -2.90 -7.74 2.48
N ASN A 274 -3.16 -6.62 3.16
CA ASN A 274 -2.28 -6.05 4.18
C ASN A 274 -3.10 -5.18 5.14
N VAL A 275 -3.10 -5.54 6.43
CA VAL A 275 -3.96 -4.87 7.43
C VAL A 275 -3.54 -3.43 7.68
N ASP A 276 -2.24 -3.12 7.76
CA ASP A 276 -1.79 -1.75 8.03
C ASP A 276 -2.13 -0.79 6.87
N ARG A 277 -1.98 -1.24 5.62
CA ARG A 277 -2.42 -0.48 4.44
C ARG A 277 -3.94 -0.33 4.41
N ALA A 278 -4.69 -1.38 4.74
CA ALA A 278 -6.14 -1.29 4.83
C ALA A 278 -6.61 -0.31 5.90
N ILE A 279 -5.97 -0.28 7.07
CA ILE A 279 -6.22 0.74 8.11
C ILE A 279 -5.99 2.13 7.54
N TYR A 280 -4.84 2.38 6.90
CA TYR A 280 -4.52 3.68 6.32
C TYR A 280 -5.59 4.14 5.33
N HIS A 281 -5.90 3.32 4.32
CA HIS A 281 -6.82 3.69 3.24
C HIS A 281 -8.27 3.81 3.72
N LEU A 282 -8.73 2.92 4.61
CA LEU A 282 -10.08 3.01 5.16
C LEU A 282 -10.25 4.18 6.13
N SER A 283 -9.19 4.58 6.83
CA SER A 283 -9.20 5.80 7.66
C SER A 283 -9.44 7.05 6.81
N GLN A 284 -8.86 7.12 5.61
CA GLN A 284 -9.14 8.20 4.66
C GLN A 284 -10.60 8.19 4.16
N ARG A 285 -11.28 7.03 4.25
CA ARG A 285 -12.71 6.88 3.93
C ARG A 285 -13.62 7.11 5.15
N GLY A 286 -13.05 7.55 6.28
CA GLY A 286 -13.79 7.86 7.51
C GLY A 286 -13.96 6.70 8.50
N VAL A 287 -13.37 5.54 8.25
CA VAL A 287 -13.41 4.41 9.19
C VAL A 287 -12.50 4.70 10.38
N LYS A 288 -13.01 4.56 11.60
CA LYS A 288 -12.21 4.64 12.83
C LYS A 288 -11.83 3.23 13.28
N PHE A 289 -10.61 3.09 13.79
CA PHE A 289 -10.07 1.81 14.26
C PHE A 289 -9.76 1.86 15.77
N ASP A 290 -10.08 0.77 16.45
CA ASP A 290 -9.60 0.51 17.81
C ASP A 290 -8.16 -0.03 17.69
N LEU A 291 -7.17 0.86 17.78
CA LEU A 291 -5.77 0.48 17.58
C LEU A 291 -5.22 -0.42 18.69
N ASP A 292 -5.84 -0.40 19.88
CA ASP A 292 -5.49 -1.31 20.98
C ASP A 292 -5.92 -2.77 20.68
N SER A 293 -6.82 -2.95 19.72
CA SER A 293 -7.20 -4.28 19.23
C SER A 293 -6.26 -4.88 18.18
N LYS A 294 -5.19 -4.16 17.79
CA LYS A 294 -4.23 -4.69 16.81
C LYS A 294 -3.63 -6.00 17.30
N ASN A 295 -3.84 -7.06 16.52
CA ASN A 295 -3.19 -8.34 16.74
C ASN A 295 -1.97 -8.43 15.82
N VAL A 296 -0.78 -8.57 16.41
CA VAL A 296 0.48 -8.62 15.68
C VAL A 296 1.09 -10.02 15.80
N LYS A 297 1.44 -10.63 14.66
CA LYS A 297 2.21 -11.89 14.61
C LYS A 297 3.44 -11.71 13.73
N ASN A 298 4.60 -12.13 14.22
CA ASN A 298 5.88 -12.02 13.52
C ASN A 298 6.16 -10.60 12.99
N GLY A 299 5.82 -9.58 13.77
CA GLY A 299 6.01 -8.17 13.40
C GLY A 299 5.02 -7.61 12.38
N LYS A 300 3.98 -8.37 12.00
CA LYS A 300 2.90 -7.90 11.10
C LYS A 300 1.57 -7.85 11.79
N THR A 301 0.81 -6.79 11.54
CA THR A 301 -0.59 -6.71 11.95
C THR A 301 -1.41 -7.72 11.14
N ILE A 302 -2.04 -8.67 11.83
CA ILE A 302 -2.87 -9.72 11.22
C ILE A 302 -4.37 -9.49 11.43
N ALA A 303 -4.76 -8.64 12.37
CA ALA A 303 -6.15 -8.22 12.56
C ALA A 303 -6.25 -6.89 13.31
N CYS A 304 -7.32 -6.14 13.08
CA CYS A 304 -7.64 -4.92 13.82
C CYS A 304 -9.14 -4.61 13.70
N TYR A 305 -9.80 -4.31 14.82
CA TYR A 305 -11.21 -3.96 14.86
C TYR A 305 -11.46 -2.50 14.49
N PHE A 306 -12.63 -2.26 13.92
CA PHE A 306 -13.20 -0.93 13.81
C PHE A 306 -13.57 -0.46 15.23
N ALA A 307 -13.57 0.86 15.44
CA ALA A 307 -13.91 1.43 16.74
C ALA A 307 -15.41 1.31 17.05
N ASP A 308 -16.25 1.42 16.02
CA ASP A 308 -17.71 1.46 16.13
C ASP A 308 -18.35 0.17 15.56
N GLU A 309 -19.51 -0.21 16.10
CA GLU A 309 -20.35 -1.26 15.53
C GLU A 309 -21.15 -0.75 14.33
N ILE A 310 -21.42 -1.64 13.36
CA ILE A 310 -22.31 -1.36 12.23
C ILE A 310 -23.44 -2.39 12.26
N GLY A 311 -24.67 -1.92 12.45
CA GLY A 311 -25.84 -2.80 12.56
C GLY A 311 -25.79 -3.78 13.74
N GLY A 312 -25.10 -3.41 14.82
CA GLY A 312 -24.88 -4.27 15.99
C GLY A 312 -23.78 -5.32 15.82
N PHE A 313 -23.02 -5.29 14.71
CA PHE A 313 -21.86 -6.16 14.51
C PHE A 313 -20.57 -5.39 14.71
N ALA A 314 -19.61 -5.99 15.40
CA ALA A 314 -18.23 -5.50 15.40
C ALA A 314 -17.58 -5.84 14.05
N PHE A 315 -16.99 -4.87 13.37
CA PHE A 315 -16.23 -5.12 12.15
C PHE A 315 -14.74 -5.23 12.47
N HIS A 316 -14.03 -6.12 11.79
CA HIS A 316 -12.57 -6.14 11.88
C HIS A 316 -11.93 -6.52 10.55
N LEU A 317 -10.74 -5.97 10.33
CA LEU A 317 -9.84 -6.42 9.29
C LEU A 317 -9.14 -7.69 9.74
N VAL A 318 -8.91 -8.59 8.80
CA VAL A 318 -8.05 -9.76 8.98
C VAL A 318 -7.16 -9.94 7.76
N GLN A 319 -5.92 -10.36 7.98
CA GLN A 319 -5.01 -10.73 6.91
C GLN A 319 -5.56 -11.97 6.18
N ALA A 320 -5.83 -11.83 4.88
CA ALA A 320 -6.32 -12.91 4.01
C ALA A 320 -5.21 -13.89 3.62
#